data_AF-A0A356UFZ1-F1
#
_entry.id   AF-A0A356UFZ1-F1
#
_cell.length_a   1.000
_cell.length_b   1.000
_cell.length_c   1.000
_cell.angle_alpha   90.00
_cell.angle_beta   90.00
_cell.angle_gamma   90.00
#
_symmetry.space_group_name_H-M   'P 1'
#
loop_
_entity.id
_entity.type
_entity.pdbx_description
1 polymer ?
#
loop_
_entity_poly.entity_id
_entity_poly.type
_entity_poly.pdbx_seq_one_letter_code
_entity_poly.pdbx_strand_id
1 'polypeptide(L)' 'MVLAITGASGVIYGIRLAEELLLREFEVHLIASDAACIVLEQELDWDFSSGRAQTFY' A
#
# COMPACT_ATOMS: atom_id res chain seq x y z
N MET A 1 5.52 -12.81 -1.68
CA MET A 1 6.10 -11.74 -2.53
C MET A 1 6.00 -10.41 -1.80
N VAL A 2 6.99 -9.52 -1.94
CA VAL A 2 6.99 -8.20 -1.26
C VAL A 2 6.62 -7.11 -2.26
N LEU A 3 5.63 -6.28 -1.92
CA LEU A 3 5.23 -5.11 -2.69
C LEU A 3 5.45 -3.86 -1.84
N ALA A 4 6.38 -3.00 -2.26
CA ALA A 4 6.70 -1.76 -1.57
C ALA A 4 6.08 -0.55 -2.29
N ILE A 5 5.29 0.25 -1.57
CA ILE A 5 4.74 1.52 -2.04
C ILE A 5 5.48 2.68 -1.39
N THR A 6 5.97 3.60 -2.22
CA THR A 6 6.64 4.84 -1.82
C THR A 6 5.73 6.06 -2.07
N GLY A 7 6.11 7.25 -1.59
CA GLY A 7 5.35 8.50 -1.77
C GLY A 7 5.41 9.12 -3.16
N ALA A 8 5.41 8.31 -4.22
CA ALA A 8 5.27 8.79 -5.58
C ALA A 8 3.79 8.83 -5.98
N SER A 9 3.39 9.75 -6.86
CA SER A 9 2.03 9.80 -7.40
C SER A 9 1.69 8.53 -8.19
N GLY A 10 0.40 8.17 -8.22
CA GLY A 10 -0.07 6.98 -8.93
C GLY A 10 -0.08 5.73 -8.04
N VAL A 11 -0.33 5.89 -6.74
CA VAL A 11 -0.40 4.75 -5.80
C VAL A 11 -1.49 3.74 -6.19
N ILE A 12 -2.49 4.18 -6.97
CA ILE A 12 -3.51 3.31 -7.58
C ILE A 12 -2.92 2.14 -8.36
N TYR A 13 -1.78 2.31 -9.03
CA TYR A 13 -1.15 1.21 -9.79
C TYR A 13 -0.61 0.12 -8.86
N GLY A 14 -0.04 0.52 -7.72
CA GLY A 14 0.41 -0.43 -6.69
C GLY A 14 -0.76 -1.21 -6.08
N ILE A 15 -1.87 -0.53 -5.82
CA ILE A 15 -3.10 -1.18 -5.31
C ILE A 15 -3.67 -2.17 -6.33
N ARG A 16 -3.82 -1.77 -7.60
CA ARG A 16 -4.30 -2.67 -8.66
C ARG A 16 -3.39 -3.88 -8.87
N LEU A 17 -2.08 -3.68 -8.78
CA LEU A 17 -1.14 -4.79 -8.82
C LEU A 17 -1.35 -5.74 -7.63
N ALA A 18 -1.50 -5.21 -6.40
CA ALA A 18 -1.78 -6.04 -5.23
C ALA A 18 -3.06 -6.87 -5.40
N GLU A 19 -4.15 -6.27 -5.87
CA GLU A 19 -5.41 -6.95 -6.16
C GLU A 19 -5.24 -8.09 -7.17
N GLU A 20 -4.56 -7.84 -8.30
CA GLU A 20 -4.30 -8.85 -9.34
C GLU A 20 -3.47 -10.03 -8.82
N LEU A 21 -2.52 -9.76 -7.93
CA LEU A 21 -1.68 -10.80 -7.33
C LEU A 21 -2.46 -11.64 -6.33
N LEU A 22 -3.31 -11.02 -5.51
CA LEU A 22 -4.19 -11.72 -4.58
C LEU A 22 -5.22 -12.58 -5.33
N LEU A 23 -5.77 -12.09 -6.44
CA LEU A 23 -6.69 -12.86 -7.31
C LEU A 23 -6.05 -14.11 -7.91
N ARG A 24 -4.72 -14.12 -8.05
CA ARG A 24 -3.94 -15.27 -8.53
C ARG A 24 -3.38 -16.12 -7.39
N GLU A 25 -3.90 -15.93 -6.18
CA GLU A 25 -3.53 -16.68 -4.97
C GLU A 25 -2.06 -16.51 -4.56
N PHE A 26 -1.41 -15.41 -4.93
CA PHE A 26 -0.09 -15.07 -4.40
C PHE A 26 -0.19 -14.49 -2.99
N GLU A 27 0.72 -14.92 -2.11
CA GLU A 27 0.95 -14.24 -0.84
C GLU A 27 1.66 -12.90 -1.09
N VAL A 28 1.03 -11.80 -0.67
CA VAL A 28 1.54 -10.44 -0.83
C VAL A 28 1.81 -9.81 0.55
N HIS A 29 3.06 -9.46 0.80
CA HIS A 29 3.45 -8.62 1.93
C HIS A 29 3.58 -7.17 1.43
N LEU A 30 2.59 -6.35 1.77
CA LEU A 30 2.58 -4.93 1.41
C LEU A 30 3.37 -4.12 2.44
N ILE A 31 4.29 -3.28 1.96
CA ILE A 31 5.05 -2.34 2.78
C ILE A 31 4.80 -0.94 2.23
N ALA A 32 4.45 0.02 3.09
CA ALA A 32 4.21 1.40 2.69
C ALA A 32 4.99 2.36 3.59
N SER A 33 5.73 3.29 2.97
CA SER A 33 6.38 4.39 3.68
C SER A 33 5.38 5.42 4.22
N ASP A 34 5.77 6.27 5.17
CA ASP A 34 4.91 7.38 5.62
C ASP A 34 4.49 8.30 4.48
N ALA A 35 5.42 8.58 3.56
CA ALA A 35 5.11 9.37 2.37
C ALA A 35 4.09 8.67 1.45
N ALA A 36 4.10 7.33 1.39
CA ALA A 36 3.09 6.58 0.64
C ALA A 36 1.70 6.69 1.27
N CYS A 37 1.60 6.66 2.61
CA CYS A 37 0.34 6.84 3.30
C CYS A 37 -0.28 8.22 3.01
N ILE A 38 0.54 9.28 2.99
CA ILE A 38 0.07 10.63 2.61
C ILE A 38 -0.49 10.62 1.18
N VAL A 39 0.19 9.98 0.22
CA VAL A 39 -0.31 9.92 -1.17
C VAL A 39 -1.57 9.04 -1.28
N LEU A 40 -1.68 7.96 -0.50
CA LEU A 40 -2.88 7.13 -0.43
C LEU A 40 -4.09 7.90 0.12
N GLU A 41 -3.90 8.72 1.15
CA GLU A 41 -4.93 9.64 1.65
C GLU A 41 -5.33 10.65 0.57
N GLN A 42 -4.36 11.24 -0.14
CA GLN A 42 -4.61 12.29 -1.13
C GLN A 42 -5.23 11.81 -2.44
N GLU A 43 -4.82 10.65 -2.95
CA GLU A 43 -5.25 10.14 -4.26
C GLU A 43 -6.47 9.21 -4.16
N LEU A 44 -6.65 8.50 -3.04
CA LEU A 44 -7.66 7.44 -2.90
C LEU A 44 -8.59 7.63 -1.70
N ASP A 45 -8.49 8.76 -0.97
CA ASP A 45 -9.30 9.07 0.22
C ASP A 45 -9.25 7.96 1.29
N TRP A 46 -8.13 7.25 1.39
CA TRP A 46 -7.95 6.24 2.44
C TRP A 46 -7.79 6.92 3.80
N ASP A 47 -8.38 6.33 4.85
CA ASP A 47 -8.25 6.81 6.22
C ASP A 47 -7.41 5.84 7.05
N PHE A 48 -6.28 6.32 7.56
CA PHE A 48 -5.39 5.57 8.44
C PHE A 48 -5.56 5.90 9.94
N SER A 49 -6.59 6.69 10.30
CA SER A 49 -6.90 7.05 11.70
C SER A 49 -7.12 5.83 12.61
N SER A 50 -7.59 4.73 12.03
CA SER A 50 -7.85 3.45 12.70
C SER A 50 -6.58 2.68 13.08
N GLY A 51 -5.41 3.19 12.69
CA GLY A 51 -4.10 2.63 13.05
C GLY A 51 -3.34 2.10 11.85
N ARG A 52 -2.01 2.17 11.94
CA ARG A 52 -1.07 1.63 10.97
C ARG A 52 -0.27 0.54 11.66
N ALA A 53 -0.24 -0.67 11.10
CA ALA A 53 0.65 -1.72 11.59
C ALA A 53 2.10 -1.27 11.33
N GLN A 54 2.87 -1.09 12.41
CA GLN A 54 4.30 -0.76 12.35
C GLN A 54 5.08 -2.01 12.73
N THR A 55 5.82 -2.58 11.77
CA THR A 55 6.71 -3.70 12.04
C THR A 55 8.12 -3.16 12.25
N PHE A 56 8.62 -3.24 13.48
CA PHE A 56 10.03 -2.96 13.82
C PHE A 56 10.78 -4.29 13.91
N TYR A 57 11.93 -4.39 13.23
CA TYR A 57 12.89 -5.49 13.39
C TYR A 57 14.10 -4.97 14.17
#